data_AF-A0A2J8P8M3-F1
#
_entry.id   AF-A0A2J8P8M3-F1
#
_cell.length_a   1.000
_cell.length_b   1.000
_cell.length_c   1.000
_cell.angle_alpha   90.00
_cell.angle_beta   90.00
_cell.angle_gamma   90.00
#
_symmetry.space_group_name_H-M   'P 1'
#
loop_
_entity.id
_entity.type
_entity.pdbx_description
1 polymer ?
#
loop_
_entity_poly.entity_id
_entity_poly.type
_entity_poly.pdbx_seq_one_letter_code
_entity_poly.pdbx_strand_id
1 'polypeptide(L)'
;MSGSDGGLEEEPELSITLTLRMLMHGKEVGSIIGKKGETVKRIREQSSARITISEGSCPERITTITGSTAAVFHAVSMIAFKLDEV
;
A
#
# COMPACT_ATOMS: atom_id res chain seq x y z
N MET A 1 -30.16 20.93 -34.36
CA MET A 1 -29.01 21.86 -34.42
C MET A 1 -28.83 22.36 -33.01
N SER A 2 -27.77 22.09 -32.24
CA SER A 2 -26.35 21.98 -32.58
C SER A 2 -25.55 21.49 -31.35
N GLY A 3 -24.50 20.67 -31.57
CA GLY A 3 -23.36 20.42 -30.66
C GLY A 3 -23.66 19.46 -29.51
N SER A 4 -23.14 18.24 -29.34
CA SER A 4 -21.82 17.66 -29.63
C SER A 4 -20.65 18.52 -29.16
N ASP A 5 -20.32 18.46 -27.86
CA ASP A 5 -18.94 18.59 -27.34
C ASP A 5 -18.95 18.38 -25.81
N GLY A 6 -18.13 17.56 -25.17
CA GLY A 6 -17.13 16.64 -25.63
C GLY A 6 -17.08 15.48 -24.64
N GLY A 7 -16.95 14.25 -25.16
CA GLY A 7 -16.45 13.18 -24.32
C GLY A 7 -15.08 13.63 -23.86
N LEU A 8 -14.89 13.78 -22.54
CA LEU A 8 -13.54 13.77 -21.98
C LEU A 8 -12.97 12.44 -22.44
N GLU A 9 -12.10 12.51 -23.44
CA GLU A 9 -11.28 11.38 -23.84
C GLU A 9 -10.62 10.93 -22.54
N GLU A 10 -11.01 9.75 -22.06
CA GLU A 10 -10.31 9.07 -20.98
C GLU A 10 -8.90 8.86 -21.51
N GLU A 11 -8.03 9.85 -21.25
CA GLU A 11 -6.59 9.75 -21.39
C GLU A 11 -6.22 8.36 -20.88
N PRO A 12 -5.53 7.53 -21.67
CA PRO A 12 -5.28 6.16 -21.28
C PRO A 12 -4.49 6.22 -19.99
N GLU A 13 -5.16 5.99 -18.85
CA GLU A 13 -4.51 5.89 -17.56
C GLU A 13 -3.51 4.76 -17.74
N LEU A 14 -2.23 5.12 -17.86
CA LEU A 14 -1.17 4.15 -17.90
C LEU A 14 -1.34 3.33 -16.62
N SER A 15 -1.75 2.07 -16.77
CA SER A 15 -2.02 1.15 -15.66
C SER A 15 -0.70 0.65 -15.06
N ILE A 16 0.12 1.60 -14.64
CA ILE A 16 1.42 1.36 -14.03
C ILE A 16 1.16 0.79 -12.65
N THR A 17 1.45 -0.49 -12.51
CA THR A 17 1.47 -1.16 -11.22
C THR A 17 2.87 -1.02 -10.63
N LEU A 18 2.98 -0.29 -9.52
CA LEU A 18 4.21 -0.18 -8.74
C LEU A 18 4.28 -1.32 -7.72
N THR A 19 5.49 -1.84 -7.51
CA THR A 19 5.80 -2.75 -6.43
C THR A 19 6.95 -2.20 -5.61
N LEU A 20 6.68 -1.89 -4.34
CA LEU A 20 7.68 -1.47 -3.37
C LEU A 20 7.98 -2.63 -2.42
N ARG A 21 9.27 -2.86 -2.14
CA ARG A 21 9.72 -3.84 -1.15
C ARG A 21 10.52 -3.11 -0.08
N MET A 22 10.05 -3.23 1.15
CA MET A 22 10.66 -2.61 2.32
C MET A 22 11.24 -3.70 3.22
N LEU A 23 12.51 -3.55 3.59
CA LEU A 23 13.15 -4.36 4.62
C LEU A 23 12.89 -3.70 5.97
N MET A 24 12.35 -4.45 6.92
CA MET A 24 11.93 -3.94 8.22
C MET A 24 12.34 -4.91 9.34
N HIS A 25 12.55 -4.39 10.55
CA HIS A 25 12.76 -5.20 11.72
C HIS A 25 11.48 -5.94 12.15
N GLY A 26 11.64 -7.08 12.83
CA GLY A 26 10.53 -7.86 13.36
C GLY A 26 9.60 -7.05 14.28
N LYS A 27 10.14 -6.11 15.09
CA LYS A 27 9.32 -5.22 15.96
C LYS A 27 8.36 -4.36 15.13
N GLU A 28 8.89 -3.76 14.05
CA GLU A 28 8.19 -2.82 13.18
C GLU A 28 7.06 -3.53 12.44
N VAL A 29 7.37 -4.71 11.93
CA VAL A 29 6.41 -5.58 11.24
C VAL A 29 5.31 -6.03 12.19
N GLY A 30 5.64 -6.35 13.45
CA GLY A 30 4.66 -6.65 14.48
C GLY A 30 3.69 -5.50 14.72
N SER A 31 4.19 -4.26 14.76
CA SER A 31 3.36 -3.05 14.88
C SER A 31 2.44 -2.84 13.67
N ILE A 32 2.96 -3.03 12.46
CA ILE A 32 2.19 -2.91 11.21
C ILE A 32 1.09 -3.97 11.13
N ILE A 33 1.38 -5.21 11.53
CA ILE A 33 0.37 -6.28 11.61
C ILE A 33 -0.72 -5.88 12.63
N GLY A 34 -0.31 -5.40 13.80
CA GLY A 34 -1.21 -5.00 14.87
C GLY A 34 -1.90 -6.20 15.54
N LYS A 35 -2.70 -5.93 16.57
CA LYS A 35 -3.43 -6.98 17.30
C LYS A 35 -4.39 -7.69 16.35
N LYS A 36 -4.29 -9.03 16.30
CA LYS A 36 -5.12 -9.89 15.42
C LYS A 36 -5.06 -9.52 13.92
N GLY A 37 -4.03 -8.81 13.47
CA GLY A 37 -3.93 -8.37 12.08
C GLY A 37 -4.82 -7.17 11.71
N GLU A 38 -5.43 -6.49 12.68
CA GLU A 38 -6.39 -5.40 12.42
C GLU A 38 -5.75 -4.22 11.68
N THR A 39 -4.52 -3.84 12.06
CA THR A 39 -3.83 -2.69 11.49
C THR A 39 -3.49 -2.93 10.03
N VAL A 40 -2.85 -4.07 9.69
CA VAL A 40 -2.53 -4.38 8.29
C VAL A 40 -3.79 -4.57 7.44
N LYS A 41 -4.88 -5.08 8.03
CA LYS A 41 -6.17 -5.18 7.33
C LYS A 41 -6.72 -3.80 6.96
N ARG A 42 -6.73 -2.87 7.92
CA ARG A 42 -7.14 -1.47 7.68
C ARG A 42 -6.27 -0.80 6.62
N ILE A 43 -4.95 -0.99 6.67
CA ILE A 43 -4.02 -0.42 5.68
C ILE A 43 -4.35 -0.95 4.28
N ARG A 44 -4.60 -2.26 4.12
CA ARG A 44 -5.00 -2.84 2.83
C ARG A 44 -6.33 -2.27 2.32
N GLU A 45 -7.33 -2.15 3.18
CA GLU A 45 -8.66 -1.63 2.83
C GLU A 45 -8.63 -0.15 2.42
N GLN A 46 -7.92 0.70 3.17
CA GLN A 46 -7.88 2.14 2.92
C GLN A 46 -6.94 2.54 1.78
N SER A 47 -5.83 1.83 1.60
CA SER A 47 -4.89 2.12 0.51
C SER A 47 -5.29 1.51 -0.83
N SER A 48 -6.17 0.50 -0.84
CA SER A 48 -6.41 -0.37 -2.00
C SER A 48 -5.15 -1.06 -2.54
N ALA A 49 -4.06 -1.10 -1.78
CA ALA A 49 -2.82 -1.77 -2.15
C ALA A 49 -2.81 -3.22 -1.67
N ARG A 50 -2.19 -4.09 -2.47
CA ARG A 50 -1.87 -5.45 -2.06
C ARG A 50 -0.63 -5.43 -1.17
N ILE A 51 -0.75 -5.90 0.07
CA ILE A 51 0.35 -5.93 1.03
C ILE A 51 0.64 -7.37 1.45
N THR A 52 1.88 -7.81 1.27
CA THR A 52 2.37 -9.14 1.68
C THR A 52 3.57 -8.97 2.60
N ILE A 53 3.66 -9.78 3.65
CA ILE A 53 4.76 -9.75 4.61
C ILE A 53 5.41 -11.13 4.61
N SER A 54 6.74 -11.21 4.44
CA SER A 54 7.46 -12.48 4.39
C SER A 54 7.26 -13.29 5.66
N GLU A 55 7.04 -14.60 5.55
CA GLU A 55 6.85 -15.50 6.69
C GLU A 55 8.15 -15.73 7.47
N GLY A 56 8.02 -16.25 8.70
CA GLY A 56 9.14 -16.58 9.59
C GLY A 56 9.44 -15.54 10.68
N SER A 57 10.17 -15.97 11.71
CA SER A 57 10.64 -15.14 12.83
C SER A 57 12.07 -14.61 12.61
N CYS A 58 12.40 -14.23 11.38
CA CYS A 58 13.67 -13.59 11.09
C CYS A 58 13.72 -12.19 11.73
N PRO A 59 14.90 -11.72 12.20
CA PRO A 59 15.05 -10.37 12.75
C PRO A 59 14.65 -9.27 11.77
N GLU A 60 14.81 -9.54 10.47
CA GLU A 60 14.41 -8.69 9.37
C GLU A 60 13.39 -9.44 8.50
N ARG A 61 12.34 -8.74 8.07
CA ARG A 61 11.29 -9.25 7.21
C ARG A 61 11.04 -8.28 6.06
N ILE A 62 10.54 -8.82 4.96
CA ILE A 62 10.24 -8.04 3.77
C ILE A 62 8.74 -7.79 3.70
N THR A 63 8.36 -6.52 3.68
CA THR A 63 7.00 -6.06 3.40
C THR A 63 6.93 -5.61 1.95
N THR A 64 6.13 -6.30 1.14
CA THR A 64 5.90 -6.01 -0.27
C THR A 64 4.54 -5.33 -0.43
N ILE A 65 4.52 -4.17 -1.09
CA ILE A 65 3.33 -3.37 -1.38
C ILE A 65 3.21 -3.24 -2.90
N THR A 66 2.08 -3.64 -3.47
CA THR A 66 1.83 -3.62 -4.91
C THR A 66 0.50 -2.96 -5.22
N GLY A 67 0.46 -2.06 -6.20
CA GLY A 67 -0.77 -1.39 -6.63
C GLY A 67 -0.50 -0.22 -7.57
N SER A 68 -1.49 0.65 -7.78
CA SER A 68 -1.27 1.92 -8.48
C SER A 68 -0.33 2.84 -7.67
N THR A 69 0.23 3.86 -8.32
CA THR A 69 1.10 4.84 -7.64
C THR A 69 0.42 5.46 -6.42
N ALA A 70 -0.85 5.84 -6.54
CA ALA A 70 -1.62 6.39 -5.43
C ALA A 70 -1.83 5.37 -4.30
N ALA A 71 -2.16 4.11 -4.64
CA ALA A 71 -2.37 3.06 -3.66
C ALA A 71 -1.10 2.74 -2.86
N VAL A 72 0.04 2.58 -3.56
CA VAL A 72 1.34 2.32 -2.92
C VAL A 72 1.74 3.50 -2.04
N PHE A 73 1.61 4.74 -2.52
CA PHE A 73 1.96 5.92 -1.75
C PHE A 73 1.11 6.07 -0.48
N HIS A 74 -0.20 5.82 -0.57
CA HIS A 74 -1.10 5.85 0.56
C HIS A 74 -0.75 4.76 1.59
N ALA A 75 -0.50 3.52 1.15
CA ALA A 75 -0.07 2.44 2.03
C ALA A 75 1.24 2.76 2.77
N VAL A 76 2.23 3.30 2.05
CA VAL A 76 3.52 3.70 2.62
C VAL A 76 3.35 4.81 3.65
N SER A 77 2.51 5.82 3.36
CA SER A 77 2.25 6.92 4.29
C SER A 77 1.63 6.43 5.61
N MET A 78 0.67 5.51 5.53
CA MET A 78 0.07 4.91 6.74
C MET A 78 1.06 4.05 7.51
N ILE A 79 1.91 3.28 6.81
CA ILE A 79 2.96 2.49 7.44
C ILE A 79 3.97 3.40 8.14
N ALA A 80 4.45 4.45 7.48
CA ALA A 80 5.41 5.40 8.05
C ALA A 80 4.85 6.07 9.31
N PHE A 81 3.59 6.54 9.26
CA PHE A 81 2.91 7.08 10.44
C PHE A 81 2.83 6.05 11.57
N LYS A 82 2.54 4.78 11.24
CA LYS A 82 2.45 3.72 12.25
C LYS A 82 3.79 3.37 12.89
N LEU A 83 4.88 3.52 12.16
CA LEU A 83 6.23 3.27 12.67
C LEU A 83 6.74 4.39 13.57
N ASP A 84 6.30 5.63 13.34
CA ASP A 84 6.64 6.78 14.20
C ASP A 84 6.07 6.63 15.63
N GLU A 85 4.99 5.87 15.80
CA GLU A 85 4.39 5.60 17.12
C GLU A 85 5.18 4.58 17.99
N VAL A 86 6.29 3.98 17.52
CA VAL A 86 6.94 2.78 18.12
C VAL A 86 8.39 2.95 18.57
#